data_AF-A0A5C3MY75-F1
#
_entry.id   AF-A0A5C3MY75-F1
#
_cell.length_a   1.000
_cell.length_b   1.000
_cell.length_c   1.000
_cell.angle_alpha   90.00
_cell.angle_beta   90.00
_cell.angle_gamma   90.00
#
_symmetry.space_group_name_H-M   'P 1'
#
loop_
_entity.id
_entity.type
_entity.pdbx_description
1 polymer ?
#
loop_
_entity_poly.entity_id
_entity_poly.type
_entity_poly.pdbx_seq_one_letter_code
_entity_poly.pdbx_strand_id
1 'polypeptide(L)'
;SRARDLLRKHYGLGVGVPQPSGKERDPMDLDSPAFDAKAYYEQLITTASLPTLLKRENELTSEIRQLDGKRQALVYNHHHELIAASDTIAAMKTRAESLDADLDLLRAAFSEISRLGAEV
;
A
#
# COMPACT_ATOMS: atom_id res chain seq x y z
N SER A 1 -18.06 -19.56 5.84
CA SER A 1 -18.39 -18.16 6.18
C SER A 1 -18.06 -17.30 4.97
N ARG A 2 -19.07 -16.72 4.33
CA ARG A 2 -18.96 -15.96 3.07
C ARG A 2 -18.00 -14.77 3.18
N ALA A 3 -17.92 -14.15 4.36
CA ALA A 3 -16.98 -13.07 4.67
C ALA A 3 -15.52 -13.54 4.64
N ARG A 4 -15.24 -14.73 5.17
CA ARG A 4 -13.89 -15.32 5.15
C ARG A 4 -13.42 -15.60 3.72
N ASP A 5 -14.32 -16.04 2.85
CA ASP A 5 -14.00 -16.31 1.44
C ASP A 5 -13.80 -15.02 0.63
N LEU A 6 -14.53 -13.95 0.97
CA LEU A 6 -14.36 -12.63 0.34
C LEU A 6 -13.01 -12.01 0.70
N LEU A 7 -12.61 -12.11 1.97
CA LEU A 7 -11.30 -11.65 2.45
C LEU A 7 -10.17 -12.43 1.78
N ARG A 8 -10.30 -13.75 1.63
CA ARG A 8 -9.29 -14.57 0.93
C ARG A 8 -9.13 -14.19 -0.54
N LYS A 9 -10.21 -13.77 -1.20
CA LYS A 9 -10.16 -13.24 -2.59
C LYS A 9 -9.51 -11.85 -2.62
N HIS A 10 -9.84 -10.98 -1.68
CA HIS A 10 -9.24 -9.65 -1.57
C HIS A 10 -7.74 -9.68 -1.24
N TYR A 11 -7.30 -10.63 -0.42
CA TYR A 11 -5.90 -10.76 0.01
C TYR A 11 -5.12 -11.85 -0.76
N GLY A 12 -5.70 -12.44 -1.82
CA GLY A 12 -5.02 -13.45 -2.64
C GLY A 12 -4.67 -14.78 -1.94
N LEU A 13 -5.13 -15.01 -0.71
CA LEU A 13 -4.80 -16.15 0.17
C LEU A 13 -5.48 -17.49 -0.21
N GLY A 14 -5.98 -17.59 -1.44
CA GLY A 14 -6.65 -18.79 -1.99
C GLY A 14 -6.14 -19.23 -3.37
N VAL A 15 -5.32 -18.40 -4.01
CA VAL A 15 -4.48 -18.83 -5.12
C VAL A 15 -3.23 -19.35 -4.44
N GLY A 16 -2.88 -20.63 -4.64
CA GLY A 16 -1.62 -21.18 -4.13
C GLY A 16 -0.52 -20.16 -4.37
N VAL A 17 0.29 -19.89 -3.34
CA VAL A 17 1.40 -18.91 -3.33
C VAL A 17 1.80 -18.67 -4.77
N PRO A 18 1.66 -17.45 -5.33
CA PRO A 18 2.25 -17.22 -6.63
C PRO A 18 3.72 -17.57 -6.40
N GLN A 19 4.13 -18.76 -6.87
CA GLN A 19 5.51 -19.03 -7.16
C GLN A 19 5.90 -17.77 -7.91
N PRO A 20 6.86 -16.96 -7.38
CA PRO A 20 7.23 -15.73 -8.03
C PRO A 20 7.48 -16.15 -9.45
N SER A 21 6.55 -15.77 -10.35
CA SER A 21 6.57 -16.13 -11.75
C SER A 21 7.94 -15.69 -12.14
N GLY A 22 8.83 -16.65 -12.39
CA GLY A 22 10.25 -16.38 -12.47
C GLY A 22 10.40 -15.33 -13.54
N LYS A 23 10.53 -14.06 -13.12
CA LYS A 23 11.03 -13.02 -14.00
C LYS A 23 12.28 -13.65 -14.55
N GLU A 24 12.31 -13.82 -15.86
CA GLU A 24 13.45 -14.42 -16.54
C GLU A 24 14.68 -13.79 -15.90
N ARG A 25 15.54 -14.62 -15.30
CA ARG A 25 16.80 -14.16 -14.73
C ARG A 25 17.75 -13.89 -15.89
N ASP A 26 17.30 -12.99 -16.77
CA ASP A 26 18.04 -12.54 -17.92
C ASP A 26 18.99 -11.43 -17.43
N PRO A 27 20.30 -11.67 -17.46
CA PRO A 27 21.28 -10.64 -17.11
C PRO A 27 21.26 -9.45 -18.06
N MET A 28 20.59 -9.53 -19.22
CA MET A 28 20.48 -8.45 -20.21
C MET A 28 19.20 -7.62 -20.07
N ASP A 29 18.25 -8.05 -19.25
CA ASP A 29 17.00 -7.31 -18.98
C ASP A 29 17.20 -6.33 -17.81
N LEU A 30 16.98 -5.03 -18.07
CA LEU A 30 17.12 -3.96 -17.06
C LEU A 30 16.12 -4.10 -15.90
N ASP A 31 14.96 -4.74 -16.13
CA ASP A 31 13.93 -4.95 -15.11
C ASP A 31 14.08 -6.29 -14.36
N SER A 32 15.11 -7.07 -14.71
CA SER A 32 15.39 -8.36 -14.12
C SER A 32 16.20 -8.22 -12.82
N PRO A 33 15.87 -9.00 -11.78
CA PRO A 33 16.69 -9.05 -10.57
C PRO A 33 18.09 -9.63 -10.79
N ALA A 34 18.35 -10.24 -11.95
CA ALA A 34 19.64 -10.80 -12.32
C ALA A 34 20.45 -9.90 -13.27
N PHE A 35 20.01 -8.66 -13.52
CA PHE A 35 20.64 -7.73 -14.45
C PHE A 35 22.14 -7.54 -14.17
N ASP A 36 22.95 -7.75 -15.21
CA ASP A 36 24.39 -7.47 -15.20
C ASP A 36 24.67 -6.22 -16.03
N ALA A 37 24.80 -5.09 -15.33
CA ALA A 37 25.06 -3.79 -15.95
C ALA A 37 26.36 -3.77 -16.78
N LYS A 38 27.38 -4.53 -16.37
CA LYS A 38 28.67 -4.55 -17.08
C LYS A 38 28.52 -5.30 -18.40
N ALA A 39 27.93 -6.50 -18.36
CA ALA A 39 27.74 -7.31 -19.55
C ALA A 39 26.80 -6.63 -20.56
N TYR A 40 25.71 -6.01 -20.09
CA TYR A 40 24.81 -5.21 -20.94
C TYR A 40 25.54 -4.03 -21.59
N TYR A 41 26.35 -3.29 -20.83
CA TYR A 41 27.11 -2.16 -21.35
C TYR A 41 28.15 -2.60 -22.39
N GLU A 42 28.91 -3.65 -22.12
CA GLU A 42 29.93 -4.19 -23.04
C GLU A 42 29.29 -4.64 -24.36
N GLN A 43 28.14 -5.31 -24.30
CA GLN A 43 27.38 -5.68 -25.48
C GLN A 43 26.88 -4.44 -26.23
N LEU A 44 26.34 -3.45 -25.53
CA LEU A 44 25.78 -2.25 -26.13
C LEU A 44 26.86 -1.43 -26.86
N ILE A 45 28.03 -1.21 -26.25
CA ILE A 45 29.10 -0.40 -26.85
C ILE A 45 29.79 -1.10 -28.02
N THR A 46 29.82 -2.44 -28.03
CA THR A 46 30.47 -3.22 -29.10
C THR A 46 29.56 -3.44 -30.31
N THR A 47 28.25 -3.48 -30.11
CA THR A 47 27.28 -3.81 -31.18
C THR A 47 26.49 -2.62 -31.71
N ALA A 48 26.32 -1.55 -30.93
CA ALA A 48 25.50 -0.41 -31.31
C ALA A 48 26.28 0.70 -32.02
N SER A 49 25.59 1.42 -32.91
CA SER A 49 26.14 2.63 -33.52
C SER A 49 26.09 3.83 -32.58
N LEU A 50 26.94 4.84 -32.80
CA LEU A 50 26.96 6.06 -31.99
C LEU A 50 25.58 6.77 -31.89
N PRO A 51 24.81 6.95 -32.98
CA PRO A 51 23.45 7.50 -32.88
C PRO A 51 22.51 6.68 -32.00
N THR A 52 22.60 5.34 -32.07
CA THR A 52 21.82 4.44 -31.22
C THR A 52 22.18 4.62 -29.75
N LEU A 53 23.48 4.75 -29.46
CA LEU A 53 23.97 4.94 -28.10
C LEU A 53 23.50 6.28 -27.50
N LEU A 54 23.57 7.36 -28.28
CA LEU A 54 23.06 8.68 -27.87
C LEU A 54 21.55 8.66 -27.62
N LYS A 55 20.79 7.98 -28.48
CA LYS A 55 19.36 7.80 -28.27
C LYS A 55 19.09 7.04 -26.97
N ARG A 56 19.80 5.94 -26.72
CA ARG A 56 19.63 5.13 -25.52
C ARG A 56 19.98 5.90 -24.24
N GLU A 57 21.02 6.73 -24.27
CA GLU A 57 21.40 7.59 -23.15
C GLU A 57 20.31 8.62 -22.79
N ASN A 58 19.70 9.24 -23.80
CA ASN A 58 18.60 10.17 -23.59
C ASN A 58 17.35 9.46 -23.03
N GLU A 59 17.04 8.27 -23.53
CA GLU A 59 15.94 7.43 -23.02
C GLU A 59 16.15 7.07 -21.55
N LEU A 60 17.33 6.56 -21.20
CA LEU A 60 17.69 6.20 -19.83
C LEU A 60 17.61 7.42 -18.89
N THR A 61 18.09 8.58 -19.34
CA THR A 61 17.99 9.83 -18.56
C THR A 61 16.53 10.22 -18.29
N SER A 62 15.65 10.06 -19.28
CA SER A 62 14.21 10.31 -19.13
C SER A 62 13.56 9.29 -18.18
N GLU A 63 13.89 8.00 -18.34
CA GLU A 63 13.41 6.91 -17.50
C GLU A 63 13.81 7.10 -16.03
N ILE A 64 15.06 7.50 -15.75
CA ILE A 64 15.55 7.80 -14.41
C ILE A 64 14.71 8.91 -13.76
N ARG A 65 14.50 10.03 -14.47
CA ARG A 65 13.68 11.15 -13.96
C ARG A 65 12.24 10.74 -13.70
N GLN A 66 11.67 9.92 -14.58
CA GLN A 66 10.32 9.41 -14.41
C GLN A 66 10.22 8.46 -13.20
N LEU A 67 11.22 7.59 -13.02
CA LEU A 67 11.28 6.66 -11.90
C LEU A 67 11.39 7.41 -10.56
N ASP A 68 12.21 8.46 -10.51
CA ASP A 68 12.30 9.33 -9.35
C ASP A 68 10.97 10.02 -9.03
N GLY A 69 10.27 10.54 -10.05
CA GLY A 69 8.94 11.12 -9.89
C GLY A 69 7.91 10.10 -9.36
N LYS A 70 7.91 8.87 -9.89
CA LYS A 70 7.07 7.76 -9.41
C LYS A 70 7.38 7.41 -7.96
N ARG A 71 8.67 7.35 -7.59
CA ARG A 71 9.11 7.07 -6.22
C ARG A 71 8.61 8.15 -5.26
N GLN A 72 8.76 9.43 -5.62
CA GLN A 72 8.26 10.54 -4.82
C GLN A 72 6.74 10.49 -4.66
N ALA A 73 5.99 10.25 -5.74
CA ALA A 73 4.54 10.14 -5.70
C ALA A 73 4.07 8.97 -4.82
N LEU A 74 4.74 7.82 -4.89
CA LEU A 74 4.43 6.65 -4.05
C LEU A 74 4.63 6.95 -2.57
N VAL A 75 5.78 7.56 -2.22
CA VAL A 75 6.08 7.98 -0.85
C VAL A 75 5.04 8.97 -0.35
N TYR A 76 4.69 9.97 -1.15
CA TYR A 76 3.67 10.95 -0.80
C TYR A 76 2.31 10.30 -0.55
N ASN A 77 1.84 9.47 -1.48
CA ASN A 77 0.54 8.78 -1.36
C ASN A 77 0.49 7.91 -0.11
N HIS A 78 1.54 7.12 0.14
CA HIS A 78 1.60 6.26 1.31
C HIS A 78 1.60 7.05 2.63
N HIS A 79 2.38 8.15 2.70
CA HIS A 79 2.33 9.01 3.88
C HIS A 79 0.98 9.69 4.07
N HIS A 80 0.35 10.13 2.98
CA HIS A 80 -0.97 10.75 3.03
C HIS A 80 -2.03 9.76 3.53
N GLU A 81 -2.02 8.52 3.02
CA GLU A 81 -2.92 7.45 3.44
C GLU A 81 -2.71 7.07 4.92
N LEU A 82 -1.45 6.99 5.38
CA LEU A 82 -1.14 6.72 6.78
C LEU A 82 -1.65 7.82 7.71
N ILE A 83 -1.51 9.08 7.32
CA ILE A 83 -2.04 10.22 8.08
C ILE A 83 -3.57 10.14 8.15
N ALA A 84 -4.24 9.94 7.01
CA ALA A 84 -5.69 9.82 6.96
C ALA A 84 -6.23 8.64 7.80
N ALA A 85 -5.52 7.50 7.79
CA ALA A 85 -5.84 6.37 8.64
C ALA A 85 -5.66 6.69 10.13
N SER A 86 -4.58 7.39 10.49
CA SER A 86 -4.33 7.87 11.85
C SER A 86 -5.43 8.82 12.35
N ASP A 87 -5.85 9.77 11.52
CA ASP A 87 -6.94 10.70 11.82
C ASP A 87 -8.27 9.96 12.02
N THR A 88 -8.53 8.96 11.19
CA THR A 88 -9.72 8.09 11.32
C THR A 88 -9.71 7.34 12.65
N ILE A 89 -8.56 6.76 13.04
CA ILE A 89 -8.41 6.06 14.32
C ILE A 89 -8.61 7.02 15.50
N ALA A 90 -8.07 8.24 15.42
CA ALA A 90 -8.26 9.26 16.45
C ALA A 90 -9.75 9.63 16.60
N ALA A 91 -10.45 9.87 15.49
CA ALA A 91 -11.88 10.17 15.50
C ALA A 91 -12.71 8.98 16.04
N MET A 92 -12.36 7.75 15.68
CA MET A 92 -13.00 6.54 16.23
C MET A 92 -12.80 6.43 17.74
N LYS A 93 -11.60 6.72 18.24
CA LYS A 93 -11.29 6.71 19.67
C LYS A 93 -12.14 7.73 20.43
N THR A 94 -12.21 8.97 19.96
CA THR A 94 -13.03 10.02 20.59
C THR A 94 -14.50 9.64 20.63
N ARG A 95 -15.04 9.04 19.56
CA ARG A 95 -16.44 8.58 19.54
C ARG A 95 -16.69 7.41 20.50
N ALA A 96 -15.72 6.51 20.67
CA ALA A 96 -15.82 5.43 21.64
C ALA A 96 -15.83 5.96 23.07
N GLU A 97 -14.96 6.94 23.38
CA GLU A 97 -14.92 7.59 24.69
C GLU A 97 -16.21 8.36 25.00
N SER A 98 -16.83 9.02 24.02
CA SER A 98 -18.13 9.68 24.23
C SER A 98 -19.27 8.68 24.45
N LEU A 99 -19.22 7.51 23.84
CA LEU A 99 -20.25 6.48 23.98
C LEU A 99 -20.34 5.94 25.42
N ASP A 100 -19.20 5.77 26.09
CA ASP A 100 -19.19 5.33 27.49
C ASP A 100 -19.93 6.35 28.40
N ALA A 101 -19.71 7.65 28.19
CA ALA A 101 -20.42 8.70 28.91
C ALA A 101 -21.93 8.68 28.63
N ASP A 102 -22.34 8.44 27.38
CA ASP A 102 -23.76 8.32 27.01
C ASP A 102 -24.41 7.08 27.65
N LEU A 103 -23.68 5.96 27.76
CA LEU A 103 -24.15 4.74 28.43
C LEU A 103 -24.31 4.94 29.94
N ASP A 104 -23.41 5.68 30.58
CA ASP A 104 -23.52 6.02 32.00
C ASP A 104 -24.74 6.90 32.28
N LEU A 105 -25.00 7.90 31.42
CA LEU A 105 -26.22 8.72 31.48
C LEU A 105 -27.48 7.87 31.31
N LEU A 106 -27.50 6.96 30.34
CA LEU A 106 -28.61 6.05 30.10
C LEU A 106 -28.87 5.15 31.33
N ARG A 107 -27.81 4.62 31.94
CA ARG A 107 -27.90 3.79 33.15
C ARG A 107 -28.45 4.57 34.34
N ALA A 108 -28.03 5.82 34.52
CA ALA A 108 -28.57 6.69 35.56
C ALA A 108 -30.07 6.95 35.36
N ALA A 109 -30.50 7.24 34.13
CA ALA A 109 -31.90 7.45 33.79
C ALA A 109 -32.78 6.21 34.07
N PHE A 110 -32.32 5.02 33.68
CA PHE A 110 -33.02 3.76 33.99
C PHE A 110 -33.11 3.47 35.49
N SER A 111 -32.06 3.81 36.25
CA SER A 111 -32.05 3.64 37.70
C SER A 111 -33.10 4.54 38.37
N GLU A 112 -33.24 5.78 37.89
CA GLU A 112 -34.25 6.72 38.40
C GLU A 112 -35.68 6.29 38.05
N ILE A 113 -35.91 5.82 36.82
CA ILE A 113 -37.21 5.24 36.41
C ILE A 113 -37.56 4.04 37.30
N SER A 114 -36.59 3.16 37.56
CA SER A 114 -36.80 1.98 38.42
C SER A 114 -37.12 2.36 39.87
N ARG A 115 -36.47 3.41 40.40
CA ARG A 115 -36.74 3.96 41.73
C ARG A 115 -38.17 4.52 41.83
N LEU A 116 -38.56 5.35 40.87
CA LEU A 116 -39.91 5.93 40.80
C LEU A 116 -40.99 4.86 40.64
N GLY A 117 -40.74 3.84 39.83
CA GLY A 117 -41.66 2.71 39.66
C GLY A 117 -41.80 1.80 40.88
N ALA A 118 -40.86 1.84 41.83
CA ALA A 118 -40.92 1.10 43.09
C ALA A 118 -41.59 1.90 44.24
N GLU A 119 -41.78 3.21 44.07
CA GLU A 119 -42.49 4.09 45.01
C GLU A 119 -44.02 4.15 44.76
N VAL A 120 -44.52 3.44 43.74
CA VAL A 120 -45.94 3.27 43.39
C VAL A 120 -46.41 1.87 43.74
#